data_AF-A0A535Z0L4-F1
#
_entry.id   AF-A0A535Z0L4-F1
#
_cell.length_a   1.000
_cell.length_b   1.000
_cell.length_c   1.000
_cell.angle_alpha   90.00
_cell.angle_beta   90.00
_cell.angle_gamma   90.00
#
_symmetry.space_group_name_H-M   'P 1'
#
loop_
_entity.id
_entity.type
_entity.pdbx_description
1 polymer ?
#
loop_
_entity_poly.entity_id
_entity_poly.type
_entity_poly.pdbx_seq_one_letter_code
_entity_poly.pdbx_strand_id
1 'polypeptide(L)'
;MPMLLLIFALAIDIGTMQLERLKLHYALDLATLTAASNVDKTFYSATGQLRLDPSAAIPTTRESLIQNLTSLRDAPNSAQLAGAADVVVVNQVPGRDPFSGASLDRPAVCARIRVPHRFSLLGLIGLGATEITVTADAEIRT
;
A
#
# COMPACT_ATOMS: atom_id res chain seq x y z
N MET A 1 8.49 -34.21 -20.58
CA MET A 1 8.42 -34.18 -19.10
C MET A 1 9.06 -32.93 -18.46
N PRO A 2 10.27 -32.46 -18.80
CA PRO A 2 10.87 -31.30 -18.11
C PRO A 2 10.10 -29.99 -18.34
N MET A 3 9.50 -29.82 -19.52
CA MET A 3 8.69 -28.63 -19.84
C MET A 3 7.43 -28.51 -18.97
N LEU A 4 6.78 -29.62 -18.61
CA LEU A 4 5.58 -29.61 -17.76
C LEU A 4 5.92 -29.19 -16.32
N LEU A 5 7.07 -29.64 -15.80
CA LEU A 5 7.54 -29.24 -14.48
C LEU A 5 7.87 -27.74 -14.44
N LEU A 6 8.47 -27.20 -15.50
CA LEU A 6 8.75 -25.78 -15.60
C LEU A 6 7.47 -24.93 -15.64
N ILE A 7 6.48 -25.34 -16.44
CA ILE A 7 5.18 -24.65 -16.51
C ILE A 7 4.49 -24.67 -15.14
N PHE A 8 4.55 -25.80 -14.44
CA PHE A 8 3.96 -25.93 -13.11
C PHE A 8 4.66 -25.05 -12.07
N ALA A 9 6.00 -25.02 -12.08
CA ALA A 9 6.79 -24.14 -11.22
C ALA A 9 6.44 -22.66 -11.46
N LEU A 10 6.36 -22.26 -12.73
CA LEU A 10 5.95 -20.92 -13.13
C LEU A 10 4.54 -20.59 -12.62
N ALA A 11 3.57 -21.48 -12.77
CA ALA A 11 2.21 -21.26 -12.32
C ALA A 11 2.13 -21.07 -10.79
N ILE A 12 2.90 -21.86 -10.02
CA ILE A 12 2.99 -21.72 -8.56
C ILE A 12 3.60 -20.37 -8.19
N ASP A 13 4.73 -20.01 -8.76
CA ASP A 13 5.40 -18.75 -8.43
C ASP A 13 4.56 -17.53 -8.80
N ILE A 14 3.87 -17.54 -9.95
CA ILE A 14 2.91 -16.49 -10.30
C ILE A 14 1.76 -16.45 -9.28
N GLY A 15 1.19 -17.61 -8.91
CA GLY A 15 0.10 -17.67 -7.94
C GLY A 15 0.49 -17.11 -6.57
N THR A 16 1.68 -17.44 -6.08
CA THR A 16 2.19 -16.92 -4.81
C THR A 16 2.46 -15.42 -4.87
N MET A 17 3.05 -14.91 -5.96
CA MET A 17 3.28 -13.48 -6.18
C MET A 17 1.97 -12.69 -6.20
N GLN A 18 0.93 -13.19 -6.87
CA GLN A 18 -0.38 -12.52 -6.91
C GLN A 18 -1.04 -12.50 -5.53
N LEU A 19 -0.94 -13.59 -4.78
CA LEU A 19 -1.47 -13.66 -3.41
C LEU A 19 -0.75 -12.68 -2.47
N GLU A 20 0.58 -12.58 -2.58
CA GLU A 20 1.37 -11.62 -1.81
C GLU A 20 1.00 -10.18 -2.17
N ARG A 21 0.92 -9.87 -3.46
CA ARG A 21 0.48 -8.55 -3.94
C ARG A 21 -0.88 -8.17 -3.38
N LEU A 22 -1.84 -9.10 -3.36
CA LEU A 22 -3.18 -8.86 -2.83
C LEU A 22 -3.15 -8.59 -1.32
N LYS A 23 -2.38 -9.37 -0.55
CA LYS A 23 -2.20 -9.17 0.89
C LYS A 23 -1.57 -7.81 1.20
N LEU A 24 -0.52 -7.43 0.46
CA LEU A 24 0.14 -6.14 0.58
C LEU A 24 -0.80 -4.99 0.24
N HIS A 25 -1.59 -5.13 -0.83
CA HIS A 25 -2.60 -4.13 -1.21
C HIS A 25 -3.64 -3.95 -0.13
N TYR A 26 -4.17 -5.05 0.42
CA TYR A 26 -5.11 -5.00 1.53
C TYR A 26 -4.52 -4.31 2.77
N ALA A 27 -3.28 -4.63 3.14
CA ALA A 27 -2.61 -4.00 4.29
C ALA A 27 -2.40 -2.49 4.08
N LEU A 28 -2.06 -2.08 2.86
CA LEU A 28 -1.88 -0.67 2.50
C LEU A 28 -3.21 0.07 2.48
N ASP A 29 -4.24 -0.53 1.90
CA ASP A 29 -5.60 0.03 1.80
C ASP A 29 -6.22 0.27 3.19
N LEU A 30 -6.09 -0.69 4.11
CA LEU A 30 -6.53 -0.49 5.50
C LEU A 30 -5.74 0.62 6.21
N ALA A 31 -4.47 0.80 5.89
CA ALA A 31 -3.64 1.83 6.49
C ALA A 31 -4.01 3.23 5.96
N THR A 32 -4.27 3.37 4.65
CA THR A 32 -4.76 4.61 4.05
C THR A 32 -6.16 4.94 4.54
N LEU A 33 -7.05 3.94 4.67
CA LEU A 33 -8.39 4.11 5.22
C LEU A 33 -8.37 4.62 6.67
N THR A 34 -7.50 4.04 7.50
CA THR A 34 -7.33 4.48 8.89
C THR A 34 -6.86 5.94 8.94
N ALA A 35 -5.88 6.29 8.10
CA ALA A 35 -5.37 7.66 8.02
C ALA A 35 -6.38 8.67 7.43
N ALA A 36 -7.27 8.23 6.54
CA ALA A 36 -8.34 9.06 5.99
C ALA A 36 -9.37 9.50 7.04
N SER A 37 -9.37 8.89 8.24
CA SER A 37 -10.19 9.34 9.37
C SER A 37 -9.58 10.53 10.15
N ASN A 38 -8.32 10.89 9.90
CA ASN A 38 -7.63 11.99 10.58
C ASN A 38 -7.97 13.34 9.94
N VAL A 39 -9.20 13.78 10.20
CA VAL A 39 -9.71 15.08 9.76
C VAL A 39 -9.15 16.21 10.63
N ASP A 40 -8.75 17.29 9.99
CA ASP A 40 -8.37 18.54 10.64
C ASP A 40 -9.63 19.23 11.21
N LYS A 41 -9.92 18.95 12.48
CA LYS A 41 -11.10 19.46 13.19
C LYS A 41 -11.05 20.97 13.41
N THR A 42 -9.86 21.55 13.57
CA THR A 42 -9.72 22.99 13.80
C THR A 42 -9.94 23.76 12.51
N PHE A 43 -9.45 23.25 11.38
CA PHE A 43 -9.76 23.80 10.06
C PHE A 43 -11.26 23.66 9.74
N TYR A 44 -11.84 22.50 10.03
CA TYR A 44 -13.27 22.27 9.80
C TYR A 44 -14.16 23.21 10.63
N SER A 45 -13.87 23.41 11.92
CA SER A 45 -14.68 24.31 12.76
C SER A 45 -14.56 25.78 12.36
N ALA A 46 -13.42 26.19 11.79
CA ALA A 46 -13.19 27.56 11.34
C ALA A 46 -13.77 27.87 9.95
N THR A 47 -13.77 26.90 9.03
CA THR A 47 -14.08 27.12 7.61
C THR A 47 -15.29 26.36 7.09
N GLY A 48 -15.75 25.34 7.81
CA GLY A 48 -16.77 24.39 7.35
C GLY A 48 -16.29 23.43 6.26
N GLN A 49 -15.00 23.47 5.88
CA GLN A 49 -14.44 22.63 4.83
C GLN A 49 -13.71 21.42 5.41
N LEU A 50 -13.94 20.25 4.81
CA LEU A 50 -13.25 19.01 5.18
C LEU A 50 -11.83 19.02 4.62
N ARG A 51 -10.88 18.71 5.49
CA ARG A 51 -9.46 18.63 5.18
C ARG A 51 -8.82 17.55 6.03
N LEU A 52 -7.89 16.80 5.47
CA LEU A 52 -7.04 15.87 6.22
C LEU A 52 -5.91 16.64 6.89
N ASP A 53 -5.60 16.30 8.14
CA ASP A 53 -4.41 16.78 8.83
C ASP A 53 -3.19 15.97 8.35
N PRO A 54 -2.26 16.54 7.56
CA PRO A 54 -1.10 15.81 7.07
C PRO A 54 -0.15 15.38 8.19
N SER A 55 -0.12 16.15 9.28
CA SER A 55 0.77 15.89 10.42
C SER A 55 0.32 14.68 11.24
N ALA A 56 -0.99 14.36 11.24
CA ALA A 56 -1.55 13.17 11.84
C ALA A 56 -1.72 12.01 10.83
N ALA A 57 -2.20 12.29 9.61
CA ALA A 57 -2.48 11.26 8.61
C ALA A 57 -1.23 10.47 8.18
N ILE A 58 -0.12 11.13 7.89
CA ILE A 58 1.13 10.47 7.45
C ILE A 58 1.68 9.50 8.51
N PRO A 59 1.90 9.89 9.78
CA PRO A 59 2.37 8.96 10.78
C PRO A 59 1.36 7.84 11.07
N THR A 60 0.05 8.14 11.08
CA THR A 60 -0.98 7.09 11.23
C THR A 60 -0.94 6.08 10.10
N THR A 61 -0.77 6.49 8.84
CA THR A 61 -0.61 5.54 7.72
C THR A 61 0.56 4.60 7.98
N ARG A 62 1.72 5.12 8.39
CA ARG A 62 2.90 4.30 8.64
C ARG A 62 2.70 3.37 9.83
N GLU A 63 2.13 3.85 10.92
CA GLU A 63 1.86 3.04 12.11
C GLU A 63 0.86 1.91 11.82
N SER A 64 -0.27 2.23 11.17
CA SER A 64 -1.25 1.22 10.75
C SER A 64 -0.65 0.23 9.75
N LEU A 65 0.20 0.69 8.83
CA LEU A 65 0.88 -0.19 7.89
C LEU A 65 1.83 -1.15 8.61
N ILE A 66 2.58 -0.71 9.63
CA ILE A 66 3.41 -1.60 10.45
C ILE A 66 2.55 -2.67 11.11
N GLN A 67 1.43 -2.29 11.72
CA GLN A 67 0.52 -3.22 12.39
C GLN A 67 -0.06 -4.25 11.40
N ASN A 68 -0.55 -3.78 10.26
CA ASN A 68 -1.13 -4.62 9.21
C ASN A 68 -0.09 -5.59 8.63
N LEU A 69 1.12 -5.12 8.31
CA LEU A 69 2.21 -5.96 7.81
C LEU A 69 2.69 -6.96 8.86
N THR A 70 2.73 -6.60 10.14
CA THR A 70 3.14 -7.51 11.21
C THR A 70 2.14 -8.66 11.39
N SER A 71 0.85 -8.41 11.13
CA SER A 71 -0.18 -9.46 11.14
C SER A 71 -0.06 -10.43 9.95
N LEU A 72 0.53 -9.99 8.85
CA LEU A 72 0.89 -10.82 7.71
C LEU A 72 2.22 -11.53 8.06
N ARG A 73 2.13 -12.75 8.61
CA ARG A 73 3.23 -13.62 9.10
C ARG A 73 4.53 -13.71 8.27
N ASP A 74 4.53 -13.22 7.04
CA ASP A 74 5.58 -13.36 6.03
C ASP A 74 6.26 -12.04 5.64
N ALA A 75 6.03 -10.91 6.32
CA ALA A 75 6.67 -9.64 6.02
C ALA A 75 7.91 -9.39 6.93
N PRO A 76 9.12 -9.88 6.58
CA PRO A 76 10.32 -9.48 7.29
C PRO A 76 10.50 -7.96 7.17
N ASN A 77 10.82 -7.31 8.28
CA ASN A 77 11.08 -5.87 8.38
C ASN A 77 9.88 -4.94 8.08
N SER A 78 8.69 -5.25 8.62
CA SER A 78 7.49 -4.40 8.53
C SER A 78 7.76 -2.90 8.83
N ALA A 79 8.57 -2.60 9.85
CA ALA A 79 8.98 -1.23 10.19
C ALA A 79 9.84 -0.56 9.11
N GLN A 80 10.79 -1.29 8.50
CA GLN A 80 11.62 -0.76 7.43
C GLN A 80 10.78 -0.50 6.17
N LEU A 81 9.87 -1.42 5.85
CA LEU A 81 9.00 -1.30 4.69
C LEU A 81 8.03 -0.13 4.84
N ALA A 82 7.40 0.03 6.01
CA ALA A 82 6.54 1.15 6.30
C ALA A 82 7.29 2.49 6.35
N GLY A 83 8.53 2.49 6.85
CA GLY A 83 9.41 3.66 6.82
C GLY A 83 9.79 4.09 5.41
N ALA A 84 9.97 3.13 4.50
CA ALA A 84 10.24 3.36 3.07
C ALA A 84 8.99 3.65 2.23
N ALA A 85 7.79 3.59 2.83
CA ALA A 85 6.54 3.87 2.12
C ALA A 85 6.46 5.36 1.73
N ASP A 86 6.11 5.59 0.46
CA ASP A 86 5.74 6.91 -0.03
C ASP A 86 4.30 7.19 0.40
N VAL A 87 4.07 8.25 1.17
CA VAL A 87 2.73 8.65 1.63
C VAL A 87 2.53 10.12 1.31
N VAL A 88 1.42 10.44 0.64
CA VAL A 88 1.05 11.80 0.25
C VAL A 88 -0.39 12.07 0.65
N VAL A 89 -0.64 13.23 1.24
CA VAL A 89 -2.00 13.70 1.57
C VAL A 89 -2.40 14.73 0.54
N VAL A 90 -3.47 14.45 -0.20
CA VAL A 90 -4.03 15.32 -1.23
C VAL A 90 -5.26 16.01 -0.66
N ASN A 91 -5.13 17.29 -0.32
CA ASN A 91 -6.23 18.11 0.20
C ASN A 91 -6.87 19.02 -0.87
N GLN A 92 -6.17 19.27 -1.97
CA GLN A 92 -6.69 20.10 -3.07
C GLN A 92 -7.52 19.22 -4.00
N VAL A 93 -8.83 19.44 -4.02
CA VAL A 93 -9.78 18.71 -4.88
C VAL A 93 -10.60 19.65 -5.75
N PRO A 94 -10.91 19.28 -7.02
CA PRO A 94 -10.56 18.01 -7.67
C PRO A 94 -9.05 17.85 -7.91
N GLY A 95 -8.54 16.65 -7.64
CA GLY A 95 -7.11 16.31 -7.64
C GLY A 95 -6.82 14.99 -8.34
N ARG A 96 -5.57 14.53 -8.28
CA ARG A 96 -5.16 13.21 -8.77
C ARG A 96 -4.27 12.51 -7.76
N ASP A 97 -4.43 11.18 -7.67
CA ASP A 97 -3.48 10.35 -6.94
C ASP A 97 -2.12 10.40 -7.65
N PRO A 98 -1.03 10.83 -6.96
CA PRO A 98 0.32 10.87 -7.54
C PRO A 98 0.89 9.49 -7.92
N PHE A 99 0.31 8.40 -7.42
CA PHE A 99 0.80 7.05 -7.65
C PHE A 99 -0.02 6.26 -8.67
N SER A 100 -1.35 6.21 -8.53
CA SER A 100 -2.22 5.50 -9.47
C SER A 100 -2.68 6.38 -10.65
N GLY A 101 -2.66 7.70 -10.50
CA GLY A 101 -3.22 8.65 -11.46
C GLY A 101 -4.75 8.76 -11.44
N ALA A 102 -5.42 8.06 -10.50
CA ALA A 102 -6.86 8.12 -10.30
C ALA A 102 -7.33 9.56 -9.99
N SER A 103 -8.55 9.89 -10.41
CA SER A 103 -9.19 11.17 -10.06
C SER A 103 -9.62 11.13 -8.61
N LEU A 104 -9.37 12.21 -7.89
CA LEU A 104 -9.79 12.38 -6.50
C LEU A 104 -10.80 13.51 -6.43
N ASP A 105 -12.01 13.19 -5.98
CA ASP A 105 -13.09 14.17 -5.83
C ASP A 105 -13.16 14.71 -4.40
N ARG A 106 -12.50 14.02 -3.46
CA ARG A 106 -12.43 14.38 -2.03
C ARG A 106 -11.00 14.33 -1.50
N PRO A 107 -10.69 15.04 -0.41
CA PRO A 107 -9.39 14.94 0.22
C PRO A 107 -9.05 13.49 0.54
N ALA A 108 -7.85 13.05 0.19
CA ALA A 108 -7.44 11.66 0.25
C ALA A 108 -6.03 11.48 0.80
N VAL A 109 -5.78 10.29 1.34
CA VAL A 109 -4.43 9.80 1.63
C VAL A 109 -4.06 8.79 0.55
N CYS A 110 -2.99 9.07 -0.18
CA CYS A 110 -2.42 8.19 -1.20
C CYS A 110 -1.12 7.59 -0.66
N ALA A 111 -0.91 6.30 -0.88
CA ALA A 111 0.30 5.61 -0.45
C ALA A 111 0.82 4.62 -1.49
N ARG A 112 2.14 4.40 -1.47
CA ARG A 112 2.83 3.42 -2.29
C ARG A 112 3.91 2.71 -1.49
N ILE A 113 3.99 1.40 -1.67
CA ILE A 113 5.08 0.56 -1.13
C ILE A 113 5.72 -0.25 -2.25
N ARG A 114 6.98 -0.61 -2.02
CA ARG A 114 7.78 -1.45 -2.91
C ARG A 114 8.40 -2.58 -2.10
N VAL A 115 8.10 -3.82 -2.48
CA VAL A 115 8.49 -5.01 -1.72
C VAL A 115 9.29 -5.94 -2.63
N PRO A 116 10.51 -6.35 -2.25
CA PRO A 116 11.24 -7.36 -3.00
C PRO A 116 10.61 -8.74 -2.77
N HIS A 117 10.09 -9.34 -3.84
CA HIS A 117 9.58 -10.71 -3.87
C HIS A 117 10.66 -11.67 -4.40
N ARG A 118 10.85 -12.78 -3.70
CA ARG A 118 11.77 -13.85 -4.11
C ARG A 118 10.97 -15.04 -4.59
N PHE A 119 11.23 -15.48 -5.82
CA PHE A 119 10.60 -16.68 -6.34
C PHE A 119 11.03 -17.92 -5.56
N SER A 120 10.11 -18.88 -5.42
CA SER A 120 10.35 -20.12 -4.69
C SER A 120 10.97 -21.18 -5.61
N LEU A 121 10.19 -21.71 -6.55
CA LEU A 121 10.62 -22.82 -7.40
C LEU A 121 11.53 -22.36 -8.52
N LEU A 122 11.21 -21.22 -9.12
CA LEU A 122 12.03 -20.54 -10.11
C LEU A 122 13.33 -19.99 -9.49
N GLY A 123 13.32 -19.67 -8.19
CA GLY A 123 14.52 -19.28 -7.45
C GLY A 123 15.60 -20.36 -7.44
N LEU A 124 15.19 -21.64 -7.41
CA LEU A 124 16.12 -22.79 -7.43
C LEU A 124 16.89 -22.93 -8.75
N ILE A 125 16.35 -22.41 -9.86
CA ILE A 125 17.01 -22.40 -11.17
C ILE A 125 17.72 -21.06 -11.47
N GLY A 126 17.87 -20.20 -10.46
CA GLY A 126 18.66 -18.96 -10.54
C GLY A 126 17.87 -17.71 -10.91
N LEU A 127 16.53 -17.74 -10.92
CA LEU A 127 15.74 -16.51 -11.10
C LEU A 127 15.81 -15.65 -9.83
N GLY A 128 16.22 -14.40 -10.00
CA GLY A 128 16.42 -13.43 -8.91
C GLY A 128 15.12 -12.87 -8.32
N ALA A 129 15.26 -11.90 -7.42
CA ALA A 129 14.12 -11.19 -6.85
C ALA A 129 13.49 -10.20 -7.85
N THR A 130 12.18 -10.02 -7.78
CA THR A 130 11.45 -8.98 -8.51
C THR A 130 10.78 -8.03 -7.52
N GLU A 131 10.60 -6.76 -7.89
CA GLU A 131 9.91 -5.79 -7.03
C GLU A 131 8.40 -5.83 -7.27
N ILE A 132 7.62 -5.97 -6.20
CA ILE A 132 6.17 -5.78 -6.19
C ILE A 132 5.91 -4.33 -5.76
N THR A 133 5.37 -3.53 -6.68
CA THR A 133 4.86 -2.19 -6.35
C THR A 133 3.37 -2.26 -6.10
N VAL A 134 2.93 -1.69 -4.98
CA VAL A 134 1.54 -1.61 -4.58
C VAL A 134 1.18 -0.18 -4.24
N THR A 135 0.05 0.28 -4.73
CA THR A 135 -0.52 1.61 -4.47
C THR A 135 -1.89 1.44 -3.85
N ALA A 136 -2.27 2.36 -2.98
CA ALA A 136 -3.63 2.48 -2.46
C ALA A 136 -3.94 3.94 -2.15
N ASP A 137 -5.22 4.28 -2.21
CA ASP A 137 -5.74 5.60 -1.92
C ASP A 137 -7.03 5.47 -1.12
N ALA A 138 -7.25 6.39 -0.19
CA ALA A 138 -8.48 6.44 0.59
C ALA A 138 -8.95 7.90 0.75
N GLU A 139 -10.16 8.16 0.27
CA GLU A 139 -10.84 9.44 0.43
C GLU A 139 -11.51 9.58 1.81
N ILE A 140 -11.64 10.82 2.29
CA ILE A 140 -12.50 11.14 3.43
C ILE A 140 -13.93 10.66 3.17
N ARG A 141 -14.46 9.85 4.09
CA ARG A 141 -15.89 9.51 4.16
C ARG A 141 -16.56 10.34 5.26
N THR A 142 -17.64 11.02 4.88
CA THR A 142 -18.56 11.76 5.77
C THR A 142 -19.59 10.84 6.39
#